data_AF-A0A7J3IFN7-F1
#
_entry.id   AF-A0A7J3IFN7-F1
#
_cell.length_a   1.000
_cell.length_b   1.000
_cell.length_c   1.000
_cell.angle_alpha   90.00
_cell.angle_beta   90.00
_cell.angle_gamma   90.00
#
_symmetry.space_group_name_H-M   'P 1'
#
loop_
_entity.id
_entity.type
_entity.pdbx_description
1 polymer ?
#
loop_
_entity_poly.entity_id
_entity_poly.type
_entity_poly.pdbx_seq_one_letter_code
_entity_poly.pdbx_strand_id
1 'polypeptide(L)' 'MDSKRRMLEAISRGLESEFPVVIPYTGIFLRDHWEEITDKPWWVMSNINLSARLEVEEDLLKRLDLDWVEC' A
#
# COMPACT_ATOMS: atom_id res chain seq x y z
N MET A 1 -2.53 0.53 16.23
CA MET A 1 -2.33 1.96 16.54
C MET A 1 -2.78 2.71 15.30
N ASP A 2 -3.62 3.74 15.42
CA ASP A 2 -4.35 4.33 14.28
C ASP A 2 -3.40 4.96 13.25
N SER A 3 -3.09 4.23 12.17
CA SER A 3 -2.19 4.64 11.07
C SER A 3 -2.67 5.94 10.42
N LYS A 4 -3.98 6.07 10.21
CA LYS A 4 -4.61 7.28 9.68
C LYS A 4 -4.37 8.48 10.58
N ARG A 5 -4.44 8.32 11.91
CA ARG A 5 -4.10 9.39 12.85
C ARG A 5 -2.64 9.85 12.68
N ARG A 6 -1.67 8.94 12.59
CA ARG A 6 -0.24 9.29 12.40
C ARG A 6 -0.02 10.08 11.12
N MET A 7 -0.65 9.66 10.03
CA MET A 7 -0.58 10.34 8.74
C MET A 7 -1.18 11.75 8.81
N LEU A 8 -2.36 11.92 9.43
CA LEU A 8 -3.01 13.23 9.59
C LEU A 8 -2.21 14.18 10.48
N GLU A 9 -1.62 13.68 11.57
CA GLU A 9 -0.76 14.47 12.46
C GLU A 9 0.48 14.97 11.73
N ALA A 10 1.17 14.11 10.98
CA ALA A 10 2.35 14.49 10.22
C ALA A 10 2.06 15.52 9.13
N ILE A 11 0.92 15.42 8.44
CA ILE A 11 0.51 16.41 7.41
C ILE A 11 0.14 17.75 8.06
N SER A 12 -0.57 17.73 9.19
CA SER A 12 -1.12 18.95 9.79
C SER A 12 -0.14 19.70 10.70
N ARG A 13 0.74 18.98 11.40
CA ARG A 13 1.66 19.52 12.40
C ARG A 13 3.14 19.34 12.04
N GLY A 14 3.43 18.64 10.94
CA GLY A 14 4.80 18.35 10.54
C GLY A 14 5.50 17.37 11.49
N LEU A 15 6.80 17.59 11.71
CA LEU A 15 7.70 16.66 12.41
C LEU A 15 7.54 16.65 13.94
N GLU A 16 6.51 17.32 14.49
CA GLU A 16 6.23 17.34 15.94
C GLU A 16 5.58 16.05 16.46
N SER A 17 5.24 15.12 15.56
CA SER A 17 4.58 13.83 15.85
C SER A 17 5.40 12.63 15.36
N GLU A 18 4.96 11.40 15.65
CA GLU A 18 5.57 10.19 15.09
C GLU A 18 5.56 10.23 13.56
N PHE A 19 6.64 9.77 12.93
CA PHE A 19 6.76 9.75 11.47
C PHE A 19 5.96 8.59 10.87
N PRO A 20 5.05 8.83 9.92
CA PRO A 20 4.41 7.76 9.17
C PRO A 20 5.42 7.12 8.22
N VAL A 21 5.35 5.80 8.07
CA VAL A 21 6.10 5.04 7.06
C VAL A 21 5.31 5.00 5.76
N VAL A 22 5.95 5.49 4.69
CA VAL A 22 5.38 5.47 3.33
C VAL A 22 6.44 4.95 2.36
N ILE A 23 6.05 4.04 1.46
CA ILE A 23 6.88 3.62 0.33
C ILE A 23 6.44 4.43 -0.90
N PRO A 24 7.28 5.33 -1.43
CA PRO A 24 6.97 6.00 -2.69
C PRO A 24 6.97 4.99 -3.84
N TYR A 25 6.14 5.24 -4.85
CA TYR A 25 6.05 4.39 -6.05
C TYR A 25 5.69 2.92 -5.76
N THR A 26 4.64 2.69 -4.96
CA THR A 26 4.13 1.34 -4.63
C THR A 26 3.87 0.47 -5.87
N GLY A 27 3.50 1.03 -7.01
CA GLY A 27 3.35 0.28 -8.27
C GLY A 27 4.67 -0.29 -8.83
N ILE A 28 5.80 0.40 -8.65
CA ILE A 28 7.13 -0.12 -9.02
C ILE A 28 7.53 -1.23 -8.03
N PHE A 29 7.31 -0.99 -6.73
CA PHE A 29 7.55 -2.01 -5.71
C PHE A 29 6.75 -3.30 -5.99
N LEU A 30 5.45 -3.17 -6.27
CA LEU A 30 4.57 -4.29 -6.62
C LEU A 30 5.07 -5.04 -7.86
N ARG A 31 5.52 -4.33 -8.89
CA ARG A 31 6.07 -4.94 -10.11
C ARG A 31 7.31 -5.77 -9.80
N ASP A 32 8.23 -5.23 -9.00
CA ASP A 32 9.54 -5.83 -8.76
C ASP A 32 9.49 -6.98 -7.74
N HIS A 33 8.48 -6.99 -6.86
CA HIS A 33 8.27 -8.01 -5.83
C HIS A 33 6.99 -8.84 -6.05
N TRP A 34 6.52 -8.93 -7.29
CA TRP A 34 5.21 -9.49 -7.63
C TRP A 34 4.93 -10.85 -6.97
N GLU A 35 5.85 -11.80 -7.14
CA GLU A 35 5.72 -13.17 -6.61
C GLU A 35 5.83 -13.25 -5.08
N GLU A 36 6.39 -12.22 -4.42
CA GLU A 36 6.47 -12.14 -2.96
C GLU A 36 5.19 -11.56 -2.33
N ILE A 37 4.37 -10.90 -3.15
CA ILE A 37 3.17 -10.17 -2.70
C ILE A 37 1.91 -10.98 -2.97
N THR A 38 1.78 -11.55 -4.17
CA THR A 38 0.55 -12.22 -4.60
C THR A 38 0.82 -13.41 -5.52
N ASP A 39 -0.10 -14.37 -5.54
CA ASP A 39 -0.05 -15.54 -6.43
C ASP A 39 -0.78 -15.30 -7.78
N LYS A 40 -1.38 -14.12 -7.95
CA LYS A 40 -2.10 -13.76 -9.17
C LYS A 40 -1.15 -13.57 -10.34
N PRO A 41 -1.59 -13.77 -11.60
CA PRO A 41 -0.78 -13.43 -12.76
C PRO A 41 -0.50 -11.92 -12.86
N TRP A 42 0.73 -11.52 -13.21
CA TRP A 42 1.15 -10.11 -13.33
C TRP A 42 0.24 -9.25 -14.22
N TRP A 43 -0.34 -9.85 -15.27
CA TRP A 43 -1.21 -9.15 -16.22
C TRP A 43 -2.58 -8.79 -15.62
N VAL A 44 -2.91 -9.24 -14.40
CA VAL A 44 -4.16 -8.89 -13.70
C VAL A 44 -4.29 -7.37 -13.53
N MET A 45 -3.19 -6.63 -13.34
CA MET A 45 -3.22 -5.17 -13.25
C MET A 45 -3.68 -4.47 -14.54
N SER A 46 -3.58 -5.16 -15.68
CA SER A 46 -4.04 -4.66 -17.00
C SER A 46 -5.42 -5.22 -17.40
N ASN A 47 -6.04 -6.03 -16.55
CA ASN A 47 -7.36 -6.61 -16.81
C ASN A 47 -8.48 -5.59 -16.51
N ILE A 48 -9.58 -5.68 -17.24
CA ILE A 48 -10.81 -4.91 -16.97
C ILE A 48 -11.52 -5.40 -15.69
N ASN A 49 -11.24 -6.64 -15.25
CA ASN A 49 -11.77 -7.17 -14.01
C ASN A 49 -11.20 -6.44 -12.79
N LEU A 50 -11.96 -5.45 -12.31
CA LEU A 50 -11.59 -4.64 -11.16
C LEU A 50 -11.43 -5.46 -9.87
N SER A 51 -12.24 -6.49 -9.66
CA SER A 51 -12.18 -7.32 -8.45
C SER A 51 -10.83 -8.03 -8.34
N ALA A 52 -10.33 -8.60 -9.44
CA ALA A 52 -9.03 -9.25 -9.45
C ALA A 52 -7.89 -8.26 -9.18
N ARG A 53 -8.02 -7.02 -9.65
CA ARG A 53 -7.05 -5.95 -9.35
C ARG A 53 -7.10 -5.54 -7.88
N LEU A 54 -8.29 -5.43 -7.29
CA LEU A 54 -8.46 -5.07 -5.88
C LEU A 54 -7.84 -6.14 -4.96
N GLU A 55 -7.97 -7.42 -5.29
CA GLU A 55 -7.32 -8.50 -4.53
C GLU A 55 -5.79 -8.32 -4.48
N VAL A 56 -5.15 -7.95 -5.60
CA VAL A 56 -3.70 -7.67 -5.64
C VAL A 56 -3.32 -6.45 -4.78
N GLU A 57 -4.12 -5.39 -4.82
CA GLU A 57 -3.89 -4.20 -4.00
C GLU A 57 -4.06 -4.52 -2.50
N GLU A 58 -5.05 -5.34 -2.13
CA GLU A 58 -5.21 -5.81 -0.76
C GLU A 58 -4.03 -6.67 -0.29
N ASP A 59 -3.52 -7.56 -1.14
CA ASP A 59 -2.33 -8.37 -0.84
C ASP A 59 -1.10 -7.48 -0.61
N LEU A 60 -0.90 -6.48 -1.47
CA LEU A 60 0.16 -5.48 -1.34
C LEU A 60 0.07 -4.74 0.00
N LEU A 61 -1.13 -4.26 0.35
CA LEU A 61 -1.36 -3.51 1.58
C LEU A 61 -1.22 -4.38 2.83
N LYS A 62 -1.62 -5.65 2.80
CA LYS A 62 -1.38 -6.60 3.90
C LYS A 62 0.11 -6.90 4.08
N ARG A 63 0.88 -6.89 2.99
CA ARG A 63 2.32 -7.17 3.02
C ARG A 63 3.14 -5.96 3.48
N LEU A 64 2.64 -4.76 3.23
CA LEU A 64 3.31 -3.51 3.55
C LEU A 64 2.64 -2.82 4.73
N ASP A 65 3.38 -2.62 5.82
CA ASP A 65 2.91 -1.87 7.00
C ASP A 65 2.94 -0.34 6.73
N LEU A 66 2.18 0.11 5.73
CA LEU A 66 2.11 1.52 5.33
C LEU A 66 1.11 2.28 6.19
N ASP A 67 1.53 3.43 6.69
CA ASP A 67 0.69 4.27 7.57
C ASP A 67 -0.46 5.00 6.87
N TRP A 68 -0.53 4.94 5.54
CA TRP A 68 -1.50 5.67 4.74
C TRP A 68 -2.84 4.95 4.49
N VAL A 69 -2.93 3.64 4.76
CA VAL A 69 -4.11 2.82 4.45
C VAL A 69 -4.40 1.88 5.63
N GLU A 70 -5.63 1.91 6.12
CA GLU A 70 -6.13 0.93 7.09
C GLU A 70 -6.49 -0.37 6.35
N CYS A 71 -5.92 -1.49 6.81
CA CYS A 71 -6.31 -2.83 6.37
C CYS A 71 -7.27 -3.48 7.36
#